data_AF-A0A0G3EQ91-F1
#
_entry.id   AF-A0A0G3EQ91-F1
#
_cell.length_a   1.000
_cell.length_b   1.000
_cell.length_c   1.000
_cell.angle_alpha   90.00
_cell.angle_beta   90.00
_cell.angle_gamma   90.00
#
_symmetry.space_group_name_H-M   'P 1'
#
loop_
_entity.id
_entity.type
_entity.pdbx_description
1 polymer ?
#
loop_
_entity_poly.entity_id
_entity_poly.type
_entity_poly.pdbx_seq_one_letter_code
_entity_poly.pdbx_strand_id
1 'polypeptide(L)'
;MMKRILAATVLSFALAAGFAHAAAPTAENPPKALSVTPAREWDDPTRFMMLDATLAGSRIVAVGEHGIVLLSDDNGKTFRQARHVAASSTLTSVYFVDAQHGWAVGQWGVILSTSDGGETWTLQRSDTSIDQPLFSVYFKDTQRGWATGLWGLLLSTQDGGKTWVKQPLPPRPGGARTDLNLYKIFADHVGTLFITAEKGIVLRSRDDGTTWEYLQTGNEGSLWSGAAGQGNVIVVGGLLGHMYRSADGGDTWQKVQSGATGSITDLVSSGDHIFGVGLDGFLIQGALDATGFSASQRPDHAALTAVVVPKDGVPLLFSKNGALTAGRARP
;
A
#
# COMPACT_ATOMS: atom_id res chain seq x y z
N MET A 1 26.33 61.45 27.57
CA MET A 1 26.90 61.12 28.91
C MET A 1 26.00 61.75 29.95
N MET A 2 25.51 61.12 31.02
CA MET A 2 25.61 59.75 31.51
C MET A 2 24.38 59.48 32.42
N LYS A 3 23.95 58.22 32.44
CA LYS A 3 22.87 57.61 33.24
C LYS A 3 23.12 57.76 34.76
N ARG A 4 22.11 58.16 35.54
CA ARG A 4 21.17 57.34 36.35
C ARG A 4 21.85 56.39 37.37
N ILE A 5 21.58 56.65 38.67
CA ILE A 5 21.89 55.76 39.80
C ILE A 5 20.58 55.37 40.50
N LEU A 6 20.59 54.12 40.98
CA LEU A 6 19.59 53.28 41.64
C LEU A 6 18.80 53.92 42.79
N ALA A 7 17.56 53.45 42.93
CA ALA A 7 16.74 53.40 44.13
C ALA A 7 16.18 51.97 44.23
N ALA A 8 15.75 51.39 45.35
CA ALA A 8 15.88 51.59 46.79
C ALA A 8 15.27 50.31 47.42
N THR A 9 15.58 50.06 48.68
CA THR A 9 15.23 48.84 49.44
C THR A 9 13.79 48.88 50.00
N VAL A 10 13.07 47.76 49.82
CA VAL A 10 12.05 47.06 50.66
C VAL A 10 11.03 47.87 51.52
N LEU A 11 9.73 47.59 51.32
CA LEU A 11 8.80 47.36 52.44
C LEU A 11 7.64 46.41 52.03
N SER A 12 7.49 45.34 52.79
CA SER A 12 6.52 44.25 52.69
C SER A 12 5.13 44.66 53.18
N PHE A 13 4.05 44.17 52.56
CA PHE A 13 2.72 44.08 53.17
C PHE A 13 2.00 42.78 52.78
N ALA A 14 1.14 42.34 53.68
CA ALA A 14 0.81 40.95 54.01
C ALA A 14 -0.11 40.19 53.04
N LEU A 15 0.02 38.86 53.12
CA LEU A 15 -0.90 37.85 52.60
C LEU A 15 -2.33 38.03 53.13
N ALA A 16 -3.32 37.92 52.23
CA ALA A 16 -4.59 37.29 52.54
C ALA A 16 -4.72 36.04 51.66
N ALA A 17 -4.61 34.86 52.29
CA ALA A 17 -4.75 33.57 51.65
C ALA A 17 -6.23 33.32 51.28
N GLY A 18 -6.59 33.55 50.02
CA GLY A 18 -7.76 32.94 49.43
C GLY A 18 -7.40 31.53 48.96
N PHE A 19 -7.76 30.51 49.72
CA PHE A 19 -7.70 29.13 49.24
C PHE A 19 -8.73 28.95 48.14
N ALA A 20 -8.33 29.14 46.88
CA ALA A 20 -9.03 28.56 45.77
C ALA A 20 -8.90 27.04 45.92
N HIS A 21 -10.00 26.36 46.24
CA HIS A 21 -10.11 24.92 46.08
C HIS A 21 -9.90 24.64 44.59
N ALA A 22 -8.69 24.21 44.22
CA ALA A 22 -8.46 23.60 42.93
C ALA A 22 -9.38 22.37 42.89
N ALA A 23 -10.42 22.42 42.05
CA ALA A 23 -11.20 21.24 41.75
C ALA A 23 -10.19 20.16 41.32
N ALA A 24 -10.25 18.99 41.96
CA ALA A 24 -9.50 17.84 41.51
C ALA A 24 -9.75 17.65 40.01
N PRO A 25 -8.74 17.32 39.20
CA PRO A 25 -8.97 16.97 37.80
C PRO A 25 -10.05 15.90 37.81
N THR A 26 -11.20 16.22 37.22
CA THR A 26 -12.24 15.23 36.96
C THR A 26 -11.54 14.09 36.25
N ALA A 27 -11.67 12.87 36.76
CA ALA A 27 -11.18 11.69 36.08
C ALA A 27 -11.92 11.62 34.73
N GLU A 28 -11.33 12.24 33.70
CA GLU A 28 -11.73 11.98 32.34
C GLU A 28 -11.52 10.48 32.15
N ASN A 29 -12.60 9.79 31.80
CA ASN A 29 -12.51 8.39 31.43
C ASN A 29 -11.37 8.28 30.40
N PRO A 30 -10.44 7.32 30.55
CA PRO A 30 -9.38 7.14 29.58
C PRO A 30 -10.02 7.05 28.18
N PRO A 31 -9.44 7.67 27.15
CA PRO A 31 -10.01 7.66 25.82
C PRO A 31 -10.32 6.21 25.43
N LYS A 32 -11.56 5.96 25.00
CA LYS A 32 -12.02 4.62 24.63
C LYS A 32 -11.08 4.08 23.55
N ALA A 33 -10.48 2.92 23.80
CA ALA A 33 -9.61 2.26 22.85
C ALA A 33 -10.34 2.09 21.50
N LEU A 34 -9.70 2.50 20.41
CA LEU A 34 -10.23 2.33 19.07
C LEU A 34 -10.37 0.84 18.78
N SER A 35 -11.57 0.42 18.40
CA SER A 35 -11.89 -0.97 18.05
C SER A 35 -12.20 -1.07 16.56
N VAL A 36 -11.63 -2.08 15.91
CA VAL A 36 -12.02 -2.45 14.54
C VAL A 36 -13.49 -2.87 14.54
N THR A 37 -14.26 -2.36 13.59
CA THR A 37 -15.69 -2.70 13.41
C THR A 37 -15.90 -3.24 12.00
N PRO A 38 -16.90 -4.11 11.78
CA PRO A 38 -17.21 -4.61 10.43
C PRO A 38 -17.54 -3.50 9.45
N ALA A 39 -17.20 -3.70 8.18
CA ALA A 39 -17.59 -2.82 7.09
C ALA A 39 -19.11 -2.80 6.94
N ARG A 40 -19.63 -1.62 6.61
CA ARG A 40 -21.05 -1.43 6.33
C ARG A 40 -21.39 -1.86 4.89
N GLU A 41 -22.61 -2.34 4.67
CA GLU A 41 -23.18 -2.49 3.33
C GLU A 41 -23.60 -1.14 2.73
N TRP A 42 -23.17 -0.88 1.51
CA TRP A 42 -23.45 0.35 0.77
C TRP A 42 -24.38 0.10 -0.42
N ASP A 43 -25.26 1.05 -0.71
CA ASP A 43 -26.20 0.95 -1.84
C ASP A 43 -25.50 1.05 -3.21
N ASP A 44 -24.44 1.85 -3.32
CA ASP A 44 -23.60 1.98 -4.52
C ASP A 44 -22.11 1.94 -4.15
N PRO A 45 -21.56 0.75 -3.85
CA PRO A 45 -20.17 0.60 -3.40
C PRO A 45 -19.17 0.87 -4.55
N THR A 46 -19.65 0.99 -5.80
CA THR A 46 -18.80 1.13 -7.00
C THR A 46 -18.25 2.53 -7.23
N ARG A 47 -18.65 3.52 -6.40
CA ARG A 47 -18.24 4.93 -6.51
C ARG A 47 -17.18 5.36 -5.50
N PHE A 48 -16.79 4.46 -4.61
CA PHE A 48 -15.79 4.71 -3.59
C PHE A 48 -14.38 4.41 -4.11
N MET A 49 -13.38 5.09 -3.56
CA MET A 49 -11.97 4.91 -3.91
C MET A 49 -11.54 3.45 -3.76
N MET A 50 -11.08 2.85 -4.85
CA MET A 50 -10.43 1.54 -4.85
C MET A 50 -8.92 1.75 -4.89
N LEU A 51 -8.16 1.00 -4.11
CA LEU A 51 -6.71 1.18 -3.94
C LEU A 51 -5.87 0.04 -4.52
N ASP A 52 -6.41 -1.17 -4.58
CA ASP A 52 -5.75 -2.32 -5.20
C ASP A 52 -6.80 -3.27 -5.79
N ALA A 53 -6.38 -4.05 -6.79
CA ALA A 53 -7.22 -5.07 -7.39
C ALA A 53 -6.39 -6.25 -7.87
N THR A 54 -6.93 -7.45 -7.74
CA THR A 54 -6.26 -8.70 -8.13
C THR A 54 -7.25 -9.74 -8.66
N LEU A 55 -6.73 -10.87 -9.13
CA LEU A 55 -7.53 -12.01 -9.57
C LEU A 55 -7.54 -13.12 -8.51
N ALA A 56 -8.73 -13.56 -8.12
CA ALA A 56 -8.99 -14.81 -7.41
C ALA A 56 -9.45 -15.86 -8.45
N GLY A 57 -8.50 -16.53 -9.10
CA GLY A 57 -8.81 -17.37 -10.27
C GLY A 57 -9.27 -16.51 -11.45
N SER A 58 -10.56 -16.59 -11.82
CA SER A 58 -11.16 -15.71 -12.84
C SER A 58 -11.93 -14.52 -12.26
N ARG A 59 -12.18 -14.50 -10.95
CA ARG A 59 -12.89 -13.43 -10.27
C ARG A 59 -11.96 -12.24 -10.05
N ILE A 60 -12.46 -11.04 -10.27
CA ILE A 60 -11.76 -9.81 -9.89
C ILE A 60 -12.16 -9.46 -8.46
N VAL A 61 -11.16 -9.15 -7.64
CA VAL A 61 -11.34 -8.67 -6.26
C VAL A 61 -10.63 -7.33 -6.14
N ALA A 62 -11.36 -6.27 -5.82
CA ALA A 62 -10.82 -4.93 -5.60
C ALA A 62 -11.13 -4.45 -4.19
N VAL A 63 -10.19 -3.76 -3.55
CA VAL A 63 -10.31 -3.29 -2.16
C VAL A 63 -10.09 -1.79 -2.09
N GLY A 64 -10.73 -1.12 -1.12
CA GLY A 64 -10.72 0.33 -1.05
C GLY A 64 -11.09 0.91 0.31
N GLU A 65 -11.57 2.15 0.28
CA GLU A 65 -12.02 2.85 1.49
C GLU A 65 -13.22 2.19 2.17
N HIS A 66 -13.41 2.49 3.46
CA HIS A 66 -14.52 1.98 4.27
C HIS A 66 -14.59 0.44 4.41
N GLY A 67 -13.49 -0.28 4.17
CA GLY A 67 -13.47 -1.74 4.17
C GLY A 67 -14.23 -2.37 3.01
N ILE A 68 -14.49 -1.59 1.94
CA ILE A 68 -15.19 -2.10 0.77
C ILE A 68 -14.29 -3.10 0.04
N VAL A 69 -14.86 -4.27 -0.24
CA VAL A 69 -14.32 -5.27 -1.15
C VAL A 69 -15.34 -5.48 -2.27
N LEU A 70 -14.97 -5.17 -3.51
CA LEU A 70 -15.78 -5.38 -4.70
C LEU A 70 -15.38 -6.68 -5.38
N LEU A 71 -16.38 -7.45 -5.80
CA LEU A 71 -16.24 -8.71 -6.52
C LEU A 71 -16.90 -8.61 -7.89
N SER A 72 -16.21 -9.09 -8.92
CA SER A 72 -16.78 -9.26 -10.26
C SER A 72 -16.47 -10.67 -10.79
N ASP A 73 -17.54 -11.36 -11.17
CA ASP A 73 -17.53 -12.72 -11.74
C ASP A 73 -17.76 -12.70 -13.28
N ASP A 74 -17.89 -11.51 -13.88
CA ASP A 74 -18.26 -11.30 -15.29
C ASP A 74 -17.27 -10.40 -16.04
N ASN A 75 -16.00 -10.45 -15.60
CA ASN A 75 -14.88 -9.71 -16.19
C ASN A 75 -15.05 -8.18 -16.12
N GLY A 76 -15.47 -7.69 -14.96
CA GLY A 76 -15.59 -6.26 -14.66
C GLY A 76 -16.79 -5.57 -15.29
N LYS A 77 -17.76 -6.32 -15.84
CA LYS A 77 -19.01 -5.73 -16.38
C LYS A 77 -19.92 -5.28 -15.25
N THR A 78 -20.01 -6.08 -14.18
CA THR A 78 -20.74 -5.75 -12.96
C THR A 78 -19.88 -6.04 -11.73
N PHE A 79 -20.13 -5.27 -10.67
CA PHE A 79 -19.47 -5.41 -9.37
C PHE A 79 -20.52 -5.45 -8.26
N ARG A 80 -20.24 -6.25 -7.23
CA ARG A 80 -21.01 -6.29 -5.98
C ARG A 80 -20.07 -6.25 -4.78
N GLN A 81 -20.54 -5.77 -3.65
CA GLN A 81 -19.78 -5.82 -2.41
C GLN A 81 -19.70 -7.27 -1.89
N ALA A 82 -18.58 -7.63 -1.25
CA ALA A 82 -18.45 -8.85 -0.45
C ALA A 82 -19.52 -8.88 0.66
N ARG A 83 -19.95 -10.09 1.06
CA ARG A 83 -21.05 -10.27 2.00
C ARG A 83 -20.71 -9.81 3.41
N HIS A 84 -19.45 -9.99 3.81
CA HIS A 84 -19.00 -9.59 5.13
C HIS A 84 -17.51 -9.27 5.13
N VAL A 85 -17.13 -8.14 5.73
CA VAL A 85 -15.74 -7.75 5.96
C VAL A 85 -15.59 -7.32 7.41
N ALA A 86 -14.72 -7.98 8.16
CA ALA A 86 -14.57 -7.76 9.60
C ALA A 86 -13.91 -6.41 9.99
N ALA A 87 -13.55 -5.57 9.02
CA ALA A 87 -12.94 -4.25 9.25
C ALA A 87 -13.50 -3.19 8.28
N SER A 88 -13.84 -2.02 8.82
CA SER A 88 -14.31 -0.83 8.10
C SER A 88 -13.20 0.18 7.76
N SER A 89 -11.96 -0.13 8.16
CA SER A 89 -10.78 0.65 7.79
C SER A 89 -10.49 0.56 6.29
N THR A 90 -9.86 1.59 5.72
CA THR A 90 -9.39 1.54 4.34
C THR A 90 -8.40 0.40 4.13
N LEU A 91 -8.67 -0.42 3.11
CA LEU A 91 -7.82 -1.51 2.66
C LEU A 91 -6.94 -1.02 1.50
N THR A 92 -5.64 -1.24 1.60
CA THR A 92 -4.61 -0.69 0.70
C THR A 92 -4.08 -1.70 -0.30
N SER A 93 -4.13 -2.99 0.02
CA SER A 93 -3.66 -4.04 -0.88
C SER A 93 -4.40 -5.36 -0.67
N VAL A 94 -4.53 -6.13 -1.75
CA VAL A 94 -5.16 -7.45 -1.76
C VAL A 94 -4.36 -8.44 -2.60
N TYR A 95 -4.24 -9.67 -2.13
CA TYR A 95 -3.53 -10.74 -2.82
C TYR A 95 -4.27 -12.06 -2.67
N PHE A 96 -4.32 -12.85 -3.74
CA PHE A 96 -4.86 -14.21 -3.76
C PHE A 96 -3.81 -15.19 -4.25
N VAL A 97 -3.63 -16.30 -3.52
CA VAL A 97 -2.71 -17.39 -3.93
C VAL A 97 -3.39 -18.38 -4.86
N ASP A 98 -4.71 -18.47 -4.76
CA ASP A 98 -5.57 -19.31 -5.59
C ASP A 98 -6.97 -18.69 -5.71
N ALA A 99 -7.95 -19.42 -6.26
CA ALA A 99 -9.30 -18.92 -6.48
C ALA A 99 -10.13 -18.70 -5.20
N GLN A 100 -9.66 -19.15 -4.04
CA GLN A 100 -10.40 -19.19 -2.78
C GLN A 100 -9.70 -18.44 -1.65
N HIS A 101 -8.38 -18.59 -1.55
CA HIS A 101 -7.56 -18.08 -0.45
C HIS A 101 -6.91 -16.75 -0.80
N GLY A 102 -7.20 -15.74 0.01
CA GLY A 102 -6.67 -14.40 -0.17
C GLY A 102 -6.51 -13.64 1.14
N TRP A 103 -5.71 -12.57 1.08
CA TRP A 103 -5.41 -11.68 2.18
C TRP A 103 -5.52 -10.23 1.73
N ALA A 104 -5.99 -9.38 2.62
CA ALA A 104 -6.07 -7.94 2.41
C ALA A 104 -5.48 -7.22 3.62
N VAL A 105 -4.80 -6.10 3.37
CA VAL A 105 -4.17 -5.29 4.42
C VAL A 105 -4.57 -3.83 4.30
N GLY A 106 -4.35 -3.04 5.35
CA GLY A 106 -4.74 -1.64 5.31
C GLY A 106 -4.36 -0.79 6.52
N GLN A 107 -5.16 0.26 6.71
CA GLN A 107 -5.08 1.18 7.83
C GLN A 107 -5.21 0.44 9.18
N TRP A 108 -4.66 1.05 10.24
CA TRP A 108 -4.60 0.45 11.59
C TRP A 108 -3.88 -0.91 11.65
N GLY A 109 -2.97 -1.16 10.69
CA GLY A 109 -2.24 -2.41 10.56
C GLY A 109 -3.15 -3.64 10.41
N VAL A 110 -4.36 -3.44 9.88
CA VAL A 110 -5.35 -4.51 9.69
C VAL A 110 -4.82 -5.53 8.68
N ILE A 111 -5.02 -6.80 9.00
CA ILE A 111 -4.82 -7.94 8.10
C ILE A 111 -6.09 -8.78 8.16
N LEU A 112 -6.68 -9.02 6.99
CA LEU A 112 -7.84 -9.87 6.78
C LEU A 112 -7.46 -11.10 5.95
N SER A 113 -8.19 -12.19 6.14
CA SER A 113 -8.10 -13.38 5.27
C SER A 113 -9.48 -13.86 4.84
N THR A 114 -9.52 -14.47 3.66
CA THR A 114 -10.67 -15.16 3.07
C THR A 114 -10.27 -16.57 2.65
N SER A 115 -11.25 -17.48 2.62
CA SER A 115 -11.12 -18.84 2.07
C SER A 115 -12.27 -19.22 1.14
N ASP A 116 -13.10 -18.26 0.74
CA ASP A 116 -14.28 -18.46 -0.12
C ASP A 116 -14.28 -17.55 -1.37
N GLY A 117 -13.10 -17.14 -1.83
CA GLY A 117 -12.96 -16.29 -3.02
C GLY A 117 -13.33 -14.82 -2.77
N GLY A 118 -13.25 -14.37 -1.51
CA GLY A 118 -13.46 -12.98 -1.11
C GLY A 118 -14.90 -12.63 -0.75
N GLU A 119 -15.79 -13.61 -0.58
CA GLU A 119 -17.16 -13.37 -0.12
C GLU A 119 -17.20 -12.96 1.35
N THR A 120 -16.36 -13.59 2.19
CA THR A 120 -16.26 -13.29 3.62
C THR A 120 -14.81 -13.11 4.06
N TRP A 121 -14.56 -12.04 4.80
CA TRP A 121 -13.24 -11.67 5.29
C TRP A 121 -13.20 -11.64 6.82
N THR A 122 -12.25 -12.40 7.38
CA THR A 122 -12.03 -12.53 8.82
C THR A 122 -10.82 -11.73 9.26
N LEU A 123 -10.90 -11.10 10.43
CA LEU A 123 -9.79 -10.34 11.01
C LEU A 123 -8.73 -11.29 11.57
N GLN A 124 -7.49 -11.17 11.08
CA GLN A 124 -6.33 -11.91 11.59
C GLN A 124 -5.49 -11.06 12.55
N ARG A 125 -5.32 -9.76 12.22
CA ARG A 125 -4.51 -8.82 13.01
C ARG A 125 -5.08 -7.41 12.88
N SER A 126 -4.95 -6.62 13.93
CA SER A 126 -5.03 -5.16 13.91
C SER A 126 -4.15 -4.58 15.01
N ASP A 127 -3.67 -3.36 14.85
CA ASP A 127 -2.98 -2.62 15.90
C ASP A 127 -3.44 -1.16 15.88
N THR A 128 -4.49 -0.87 16.65
CA THR A 128 -5.06 0.47 16.77
C THR A 128 -4.35 1.34 17.81
N SER A 129 -3.32 0.80 18.49
CA SER A 129 -2.54 1.53 19.49
C SER A 129 -1.45 2.40 18.86
N ILE A 130 -1.09 2.12 17.60
CA ILE A 130 -0.11 2.85 16.81
C ILE A 130 -0.67 3.08 15.40
N ASP A 131 -0.53 4.30 14.88
CA ASP A 131 -0.91 4.62 13.51
C ASP A 131 0.17 4.13 12.53
N GLN A 132 0.20 2.81 12.32
CA GLN A 132 1.17 2.15 11.44
C GLN A 132 0.44 1.31 10.38
N PRO A 133 0.00 1.91 9.26
CA PRO A 133 -0.69 1.21 8.20
C PRO A 133 0.22 0.22 7.47
N LEU A 134 -0.39 -0.84 6.96
CA LEU A 134 0.20 -1.73 5.97
C LEU A 134 -0.16 -1.22 4.57
N PHE A 135 0.79 -1.31 3.64
CA PHE A 135 0.68 -0.83 2.27
C PHE A 135 0.58 -1.96 1.26
N SER A 136 1.18 -3.12 1.51
CA SER A 136 1.16 -4.25 0.57
C SER A 136 1.23 -5.58 1.28
N VAL A 137 0.66 -6.61 0.65
CA VAL A 137 0.69 -8.00 1.09
C VAL A 137 1.01 -8.92 -0.09
N TYR A 138 1.82 -9.94 0.18
CA TYR A 138 2.16 -10.98 -0.77
C TYR A 138 2.19 -12.33 -0.06
N PHE A 139 1.66 -13.37 -0.68
CA PHE A 139 1.74 -14.74 -0.19
C PHE A 139 2.39 -15.63 -1.26
N LYS A 140 3.35 -16.45 -0.83
CA LYS A 140 3.99 -17.46 -1.70
C LYS A 140 3.09 -18.69 -1.85
N ASP A 141 2.38 -19.04 -0.79
CA ASP A 141 1.42 -20.13 -0.70
C ASP A 141 0.41 -19.85 0.41
N THR A 142 -0.47 -20.81 0.73
CA THR A 142 -1.51 -20.62 1.75
C THR A 142 -0.99 -20.50 3.19
N GLN A 143 0.31 -20.72 3.44
CA GLN A 143 0.92 -20.68 4.77
C GLN A 143 1.91 -19.52 4.93
N ARG A 144 2.69 -19.22 3.89
CA ARG A 144 3.81 -18.26 3.93
C ARG A 144 3.46 -16.96 3.23
N GLY A 145 3.54 -15.86 3.97
CA GLY A 145 3.25 -14.53 3.45
C GLY A 145 3.96 -13.41 4.21
N TRP A 146 3.96 -12.23 3.59
CA TRP A 146 4.61 -11.03 4.09
C TRP A 146 3.70 -9.82 3.88
N ALA A 147 3.78 -8.86 4.79
CA ALA A 147 3.11 -7.58 4.68
C ALA A 147 4.07 -6.44 5.00
N THR A 148 4.05 -5.37 4.20
CA THR A 148 4.93 -4.21 4.32
C THR A 148 4.15 -2.95 4.63
N GLY A 149 4.75 -1.99 5.32
CA GLY A 149 4.06 -0.76 5.71
C GLY A 149 4.96 0.41 6.14
N LEU A 150 4.35 1.31 6.90
CA LEU A 150 4.96 2.57 7.37
C LEU A 150 6.16 2.31 8.31
N TRP A 151 7.20 3.15 8.23
CA TRP A 151 8.38 3.13 9.12
C TRP A 151 9.11 1.79 9.20
N GLY A 152 9.34 1.15 8.06
CA GLY A 152 10.11 -0.08 7.96
C GLY A 152 9.37 -1.31 8.49
N LEU A 153 8.04 -1.24 8.62
CA LEU A 153 7.26 -2.37 9.09
C LEU A 153 7.26 -3.48 8.04
N LEU A 154 7.93 -4.58 8.36
CA LEU A 154 7.84 -5.85 7.65
C LEU A 154 7.29 -6.89 8.63
N LEU A 155 6.18 -7.52 8.26
CA LEU A 155 5.59 -8.65 8.97
C LEU A 155 5.69 -9.89 8.10
N SER A 156 5.84 -11.06 8.71
CA SER A 156 5.76 -12.35 8.04
C SER A 156 4.88 -13.33 8.81
N THR A 157 4.29 -14.28 8.10
CA THR A 157 3.57 -15.42 8.66
C THR A 157 4.07 -16.73 8.06
N GLN A 158 3.96 -17.83 8.82
CA GLN A 158 4.24 -19.19 8.38
C GLN A 158 3.04 -20.13 8.57
N ASP A 159 1.89 -19.60 9.00
CA ASP A 159 0.69 -20.37 9.37
C ASP A 159 -0.60 -19.81 8.74
N GLY A 160 -0.46 -19.13 7.60
CA GLY A 160 -1.58 -18.58 6.83
C GLY A 160 -2.16 -17.28 7.41
N GLY A 161 -1.39 -16.61 8.26
CA GLY A 161 -1.76 -15.35 8.89
C GLY A 161 -2.39 -15.49 10.27
N LYS A 162 -2.44 -16.69 10.86
CA LYS A 162 -2.91 -16.89 12.24
C LYS A 162 -1.97 -16.20 13.23
N THR A 163 -0.68 -16.19 12.92
CA THR A 163 0.33 -15.40 13.62
C THR A 163 1.16 -14.59 12.64
N TRP A 164 1.50 -13.36 13.05
CA TRP A 164 2.33 -12.43 12.29
C TRP A 164 3.48 -11.96 13.17
N VAL A 165 4.71 -12.14 12.68
CA VAL A 165 5.94 -11.77 13.37
C VAL A 165 6.59 -10.61 12.64
N LYS A 166 7.01 -9.59 13.39
CA LYS A 166 7.80 -8.48 12.84
C LYS A 166 9.19 -8.98 12.48
N GLN A 167 9.59 -8.80 11.22
CA GLN A 167 10.91 -9.16 10.74
C GLN A 167 11.86 -7.95 10.87
N PRO A 168 13.05 -8.14 11.45
CA PRO A 168 14.05 -7.10 11.48
C PRO A 168 14.64 -6.87 10.09
N LEU A 169 14.85 -5.61 9.75
CA LEU A 169 15.61 -5.23 8.56
C LEU A 169 17.02 -4.78 8.98
N PRO A 170 18.06 -5.05 8.18
CA PRO A 170 19.40 -4.57 8.50
C PRO A 170 19.43 -3.04 8.48
N PRO A 171 20.37 -2.39 9.20
CA PRO A 171 20.58 -0.95 9.04
C PRO A 171 20.88 -0.61 7.58
N ARG A 172 20.35 0.52 7.12
CA ARG A 172 20.66 0.99 5.77
C ARG A 172 22.15 1.33 5.65
N PRO A 173 22.78 1.11 4.49
CA PRO A 173 24.11 1.65 4.21
C PRO A 173 24.14 3.15 4.49
N GLY A 174 25.03 3.60 5.39
CA GLY A 174 25.17 5.01 5.78
C GLY A 174 24.11 5.56 6.76
N GLY A 175 23.24 4.72 7.33
CA GLY A 175 22.20 5.14 8.28
C GLY A 175 22.13 4.27 9.55
N ALA A 176 21.77 4.87 10.67
CA ALA A 176 21.70 4.18 11.96
C ALA A 176 20.40 3.37 12.19
N ARG A 177 19.33 3.61 11.41
CA ARG A 177 18.01 2.95 11.56
C ARG A 177 17.29 2.78 10.22
N THR A 178 16.34 1.84 10.19
CA THR A 178 15.37 1.62 9.11
C THR A 178 14.11 2.45 9.35
N ASP A 179 13.99 3.57 8.67
CA ASP A 179 12.85 4.49 8.75
C ASP A 179 12.06 4.60 7.43
N LEU A 180 12.43 3.79 6.42
CA LEU A 180 11.81 3.82 5.11
C LEU A 180 10.37 3.34 5.17
N ASN A 181 9.49 4.03 4.48
CA ASN A 181 8.20 3.45 4.11
C ASN A 181 8.43 2.33 3.07
N LEU A 182 7.83 1.16 3.32
CA LEU A 182 7.92 -0.03 2.47
C LEU A 182 6.61 -0.20 1.70
N TYR A 183 6.62 0.10 0.41
CA TYR A 183 5.41 0.26 -0.41
C TYR A 183 4.87 -1.07 -0.95
N LYS A 184 5.38 -1.57 -2.08
CA LYS A 184 4.88 -2.80 -2.72
C LYS A 184 5.82 -3.97 -2.45
N ILE A 185 5.29 -5.09 -1.99
CA ILE A 185 5.99 -6.38 -1.95
C ILE A 185 5.50 -7.28 -3.09
N PHE A 186 6.44 -7.92 -3.78
CA PHE A 186 6.16 -8.84 -4.88
C PHE A 186 7.29 -9.85 -5.04
N ALA A 187 7.11 -10.87 -5.88
CA ALA A 187 8.12 -11.88 -6.15
C ALA A 187 8.31 -12.12 -7.64
N ASP A 188 9.50 -12.59 -8.01
CA ASP A 188 9.74 -13.13 -9.34
C ASP A 188 9.32 -14.61 -9.46
N HIS A 189 9.48 -15.17 -10.66
CA HIS A 189 9.10 -16.54 -10.98
C HIS A 189 9.91 -17.62 -10.24
N VAL A 190 11.07 -17.30 -9.68
CA VAL A 190 11.89 -18.23 -8.87
C VAL A 190 11.67 -18.04 -7.36
N GLY A 191 10.86 -17.06 -6.97
CA GLY A 191 10.51 -16.79 -5.57
C GLY A 191 11.43 -15.78 -4.88
N THR A 192 12.27 -15.05 -5.60
CA THR A 192 13.00 -13.90 -5.04
C THR A 192 11.99 -12.82 -4.68
N LEU A 193 12.03 -12.34 -3.44
CA LEU A 193 11.15 -11.27 -2.96
C LEU A 193 11.78 -9.91 -3.21
N PHE A 194 10.94 -8.95 -3.59
CA PHE A 194 11.31 -7.55 -3.75
C PHE A 194 10.34 -6.66 -2.98
N ILE A 195 10.86 -5.57 -2.41
CA ILE A 195 10.06 -4.52 -1.77
C ILE A 195 10.48 -3.16 -2.32
N THR A 196 9.55 -2.40 -2.91
CA THR A 196 9.83 -1.01 -3.28
C THR A 196 9.75 -0.09 -2.06
N ALA A 197 10.62 0.92 -1.99
CA ALA A 197 10.71 1.82 -0.84
C ALA A 197 10.97 3.27 -1.26
N GLU A 198 11.10 4.15 -0.25
CA GLU A 198 11.51 5.54 -0.45
C GLU A 198 12.96 5.65 -0.95
N LYS A 199 13.33 6.82 -1.48
CA LYS A 199 14.71 7.17 -1.87
C LYS A 199 15.33 6.26 -2.94
N GLY A 200 14.52 5.79 -3.89
CA GLY A 200 14.96 4.95 -4.99
C GLY A 200 15.37 3.54 -4.60
N ILE A 201 15.06 3.13 -3.37
CA ILE A 201 15.51 1.86 -2.81
C ILE A 201 14.55 0.73 -3.20
N VAL A 202 15.13 -0.42 -3.55
CA VAL A 202 14.46 -1.72 -3.63
C VAL A 202 15.14 -2.64 -2.63
N LEU A 203 14.38 -3.31 -1.75
CA LEU A 203 14.92 -4.39 -0.94
C LEU A 203 14.74 -5.70 -1.69
N ARG A 204 15.68 -6.62 -1.54
CA ARG A 204 15.60 -7.97 -2.13
C ARG A 204 15.88 -9.04 -1.07
N SER A 205 15.18 -10.16 -1.16
CA SER A 205 15.48 -11.37 -0.41
C SER A 205 15.47 -12.58 -1.33
N ARG A 206 16.50 -13.43 -1.20
CA ARG A 206 16.66 -14.69 -1.95
C ARG A 206 16.43 -15.94 -1.09
N ASP A 207 16.01 -15.75 0.16
CA ASP A 207 15.90 -16.79 1.20
C ASP A 207 14.56 -16.72 1.95
N ASP A 208 13.48 -16.51 1.21
CA ASP A 208 12.10 -16.41 1.72
C ASP A 208 11.97 -15.36 2.85
N GLY A 209 12.56 -14.19 2.65
CA GLY A 209 12.43 -13.05 3.54
C GLY A 209 13.20 -13.18 4.86
N THR A 210 14.11 -14.16 4.97
CA THR A 210 14.97 -14.36 6.16
C THR A 210 16.04 -13.27 6.24
N THR A 211 16.67 -12.95 5.11
CA THR A 211 17.62 -11.84 4.98
C THR A 211 17.24 -10.91 3.85
N TRP A 212 17.58 -9.63 4.00
CA TRP A 212 17.25 -8.58 3.05
C TRP A 212 18.47 -7.74 2.71
N GLU A 213 18.65 -7.41 1.44
CA GLU A 213 19.67 -6.49 0.96
C GLU A 213 19.04 -5.23 0.37
N TYR A 214 19.73 -4.10 0.49
CA TYR A 214 19.31 -2.81 -0.07
C TYR A 214 19.95 -2.58 -1.43
N LEU A 215 19.12 -2.40 -2.44
CA LEU A 215 19.51 -2.12 -3.82
C LEU A 215 19.15 -0.69 -4.18
N GLN A 216 20.09 0.06 -4.75
CA GLN A 216 19.87 1.42 -5.21
C GLN A 216 19.61 1.42 -6.72
N THR A 217 18.49 1.99 -7.14
CA THR A 217 18.11 2.09 -8.56
C THR A 217 18.78 3.26 -9.29
N GLY A 218 19.38 4.19 -8.52
CA GLY A 218 19.92 5.46 -9.02
C GLY A 218 18.91 6.62 -8.99
N ASN A 219 17.79 6.44 -8.28
CA ASN A 219 16.78 7.47 -8.01
C ASN A 219 16.91 8.02 -6.59
N GLU A 220 16.39 9.23 -6.35
CA GLU A 220 16.15 9.77 -5.00
C GLU A 220 14.65 9.84 -4.65
N GLY A 221 13.75 9.65 -5.63
CA GLY A 221 12.30 9.62 -5.42
C GLY A 221 11.77 8.28 -4.90
N SER A 222 10.58 8.28 -4.31
CA SER A 222 9.93 7.06 -3.82
C SER A 222 9.45 6.16 -4.97
N LEU A 223 9.71 4.86 -4.83
CA LEU A 223 9.21 3.81 -5.72
C LEU A 223 7.95 3.19 -5.09
N TRP A 224 6.79 3.41 -5.70
CA TRP A 224 5.50 3.04 -5.11
C TRP A 224 5.00 1.68 -5.58
N SER A 225 5.38 1.25 -6.78
CA SER A 225 4.96 -0.03 -7.33
C SER A 225 6.09 -0.72 -8.09
N GLY A 226 5.93 -2.02 -8.30
CA GLY A 226 6.84 -2.84 -9.06
C GLY A 226 6.21 -4.17 -9.44
N ALA A 227 6.72 -4.74 -10.53
CA ALA A 227 6.31 -6.04 -11.02
C ALA A 227 7.52 -6.81 -11.55
N ALA A 228 7.49 -8.13 -11.35
CA ALA A 228 8.42 -9.05 -11.97
C ALA A 228 7.84 -9.58 -13.29
N GLY A 229 8.65 -9.58 -14.33
CA GLY A 229 8.33 -10.16 -15.63
C GLY A 229 8.81 -11.61 -15.76
N GLN A 230 8.76 -12.14 -16.97
CA GLN A 230 9.44 -13.39 -17.30
C GLN A 230 10.96 -13.27 -17.17
N GLY A 231 11.60 -14.40 -16.82
CA GLY A 231 13.03 -14.43 -16.53
C GLY A 231 13.39 -13.51 -15.36
N ASN A 232 14.52 -12.82 -15.48
CA ASN A 232 15.10 -12.01 -14.41
C ASN A 232 14.72 -10.52 -14.52
N VAL A 233 13.64 -10.20 -15.26
CA VAL A 233 13.24 -8.82 -15.52
C VAL A 233 12.40 -8.28 -14.37
N ILE A 234 12.83 -7.16 -13.80
CA ILE A 234 12.07 -6.43 -12.76
C ILE A 234 11.86 -5.01 -13.23
N VAL A 235 10.63 -4.48 -13.09
CA VAL A 235 10.31 -3.08 -13.36
C VAL A 235 9.74 -2.46 -12.11
N VAL A 236 10.25 -1.28 -11.73
CA VAL A 236 9.77 -0.51 -10.58
C VAL A 236 9.50 0.93 -11.00
N GLY A 237 8.52 1.57 -10.39
CA GLY A 237 8.18 2.95 -10.68
C GLY A 237 7.42 3.64 -9.54
N GLY A 238 7.27 4.95 -9.66
CA GLY A 238 6.57 5.70 -8.63
C GLY A 238 6.52 7.20 -8.88
N LEU A 239 7.02 7.95 -7.90
CA LEU A 239 6.93 9.41 -7.81
C LEU A 239 7.43 10.09 -9.10
N LEU A 240 6.64 11.04 -9.61
CA LEU A 240 6.92 11.83 -10.82
C LEU A 240 7.15 10.99 -12.09
N GLY A 241 6.59 9.78 -12.14
CA GLY A 241 6.65 8.92 -13.32
C GLY A 241 8.02 8.28 -13.53
N HIS A 242 8.93 8.38 -12.55
CA HIS A 242 10.22 7.70 -12.61
C HIS A 242 10.01 6.19 -12.67
N MET A 243 10.72 5.54 -13.60
CA MET A 243 10.67 4.10 -13.81
C MET A 243 12.07 3.54 -14.08
N TYR A 244 12.33 2.37 -13.52
CA TYR A 244 13.61 1.68 -13.60
C TYR A 244 13.38 0.21 -13.90
N ARG A 245 14.33 -0.38 -14.62
CA ARG A 245 14.31 -1.77 -15.03
C ARG A 245 15.61 -2.46 -14.66
N SER A 246 15.49 -3.69 -14.19
CA SER A 246 16.59 -4.65 -14.09
C SER A 246 16.32 -5.82 -15.04
N ALA A 247 17.38 -6.38 -15.63
CA ALA A 247 17.33 -7.56 -16.50
C ALA A 247 18.01 -8.80 -15.86
N ASP A 248 18.57 -8.63 -14.67
CA ASP A 248 19.47 -9.56 -13.98
C ASP A 248 19.03 -9.82 -12.53
N GLY A 249 17.72 -9.69 -12.25
CA GLY A 249 17.15 -10.06 -10.95
C GLY A 249 17.42 -9.02 -9.88
N GLY A 250 17.57 -7.77 -10.27
CA GLY A 250 17.83 -6.62 -9.40
C GLY A 250 19.30 -6.31 -9.15
N ASP A 251 20.25 -7.03 -9.77
CA ASP A 251 21.68 -6.78 -9.57
C ASP A 251 22.11 -5.44 -10.20
N THR A 252 21.57 -5.09 -11.36
CA THR A 252 21.76 -3.78 -12.00
C THR A 252 20.43 -3.14 -12.40
N TRP A 253 20.40 -1.81 -12.37
CA TRP A 253 19.22 -1.00 -12.66
C TRP A 253 19.51 0.05 -13.72
N GLN A 254 18.57 0.20 -14.65
CA GLN A 254 18.62 1.20 -15.71
C GLN A 254 17.33 2.03 -15.65
N LYS A 255 17.48 3.36 -15.72
CA LYS A 255 16.33 4.25 -15.88
C LYS A 255 15.73 4.02 -17.26
N VAL A 256 14.40 3.87 -17.32
CA VAL A 256 13.65 3.72 -18.57
C VAL A 256 12.64 4.85 -18.70
N GLN A 257 12.38 5.28 -19.94
CA GLN A 257 11.37 6.29 -20.20
C GLN A 257 9.99 5.65 -20.01
N SER A 258 9.21 6.14 -19.05
CA SER A 258 7.85 5.62 -18.78
C SER A 258 6.79 6.18 -19.72
N GLY A 259 7.03 7.39 -20.25
CA GLY A 259 6.01 8.17 -20.96
C GLY A 259 4.93 8.76 -20.05
N ALA A 260 5.01 8.54 -18.74
CA ALA A 260 4.04 9.03 -17.76
C ALA A 260 4.07 10.56 -17.64
N THR A 261 2.91 11.17 -17.44
CA THR A 261 2.77 12.61 -17.15
C THR A 261 2.77 12.94 -15.66
N GLY A 262 2.69 11.92 -14.81
CA GLY A 262 2.62 12.05 -13.36
C GLY A 262 3.09 10.78 -12.65
N SER A 263 2.81 10.67 -11.35
CA SER A 263 3.26 9.53 -10.55
C SER A 263 2.56 8.23 -10.93
N ILE A 264 3.35 7.15 -11.00
CA ILE A 264 2.89 5.78 -11.22
C ILE A 264 2.37 5.23 -9.90
N THR A 265 1.12 4.78 -9.90
CA THR A 265 0.44 4.23 -8.72
C THR A 265 0.45 2.71 -8.69
N ASP A 266 0.41 2.07 -9.86
CA ASP A 266 0.43 0.62 -9.95
C ASP A 266 1.13 0.12 -11.23
N LEU A 267 1.74 -1.06 -11.12
CA LEU A 267 2.46 -1.77 -12.17
C LEU A 267 2.16 -3.25 -12.05
N VAL A 268 1.71 -3.87 -13.14
CA VAL A 268 1.42 -5.30 -13.20
C VAL A 268 2.01 -5.90 -14.47
N SER A 269 2.51 -7.13 -14.38
CA SER A 269 2.95 -7.91 -15.52
C SER A 269 1.87 -8.91 -15.94
N SER A 270 1.74 -9.15 -17.24
CA SER A 270 0.91 -10.22 -17.79
C SER A 270 1.60 -10.80 -19.02
N GLY A 271 2.06 -12.04 -18.92
CA GLY A 271 2.97 -12.64 -19.89
C GLY A 271 4.23 -11.80 -20.06
N ASP A 272 4.54 -11.43 -21.31
CA ASP A 272 5.73 -10.63 -21.65
C ASP A 272 5.44 -9.12 -21.70
N HIS A 273 4.31 -8.67 -21.16
CA HIS A 273 3.90 -7.27 -21.15
C HIS A 273 3.85 -6.71 -19.72
N ILE A 274 4.12 -5.41 -19.62
CA ILE A 274 3.89 -4.60 -18.43
C ILE A 274 2.74 -3.63 -18.70
N PHE A 275 1.90 -3.44 -17.69
CA PHE A 275 0.85 -2.44 -17.65
C PHE A 275 1.09 -1.57 -16.43
N GLY A 276 0.86 -0.26 -16.55
CA GLY A 276 1.01 0.67 -15.43
C GLY A 276 0.01 1.80 -15.49
N VAL A 277 -0.36 2.33 -14.33
CA VAL A 277 -1.33 3.43 -14.23
C VAL A 277 -0.86 4.52 -13.27
N GLY A 278 -1.50 5.68 -13.29
CA GLY A 278 -1.13 6.78 -12.41
C GLY A 278 -2.16 7.88 -12.21
N LEU A 279 -1.79 8.85 -11.36
CA LEU A 279 -2.68 9.88 -10.81
C LEU A 279 -3.26 10.85 -11.85
N ASP A 280 -2.66 10.96 -13.03
CA ASP A 280 -3.16 11.82 -14.12
C ASP A 280 -3.98 11.06 -15.18
N GLY A 281 -4.43 9.86 -14.84
CA GLY A 281 -5.27 9.06 -15.72
C GLY A 281 -4.53 8.45 -16.90
N PHE A 282 -3.22 8.22 -16.79
CA PHE A 282 -2.44 7.58 -17.85
C PHE A 282 -2.40 6.05 -17.70
N LEU A 283 -2.25 5.36 -18.82
CA LEU A 283 -1.98 3.93 -18.94
C LEU A 283 -0.66 3.75 -19.69
N ILE A 284 0.33 3.14 -19.03
CA ILE A 284 1.58 2.65 -19.62
C ILE A 284 1.33 1.22 -20.10
N GLN A 285 1.80 0.91 -21.30
CA GLN A 285 1.83 -0.46 -21.80
C GLN A 285 3.05 -0.70 -22.70
N GLY A 286 3.59 -1.90 -22.66
CA GLY A 286 4.66 -2.33 -23.56
C GLY A 286 5.26 -3.67 -23.18
N ALA A 287 6.18 -4.15 -24.01
CA ALA A 287 6.93 -5.37 -23.74
C ALA A 287 7.86 -5.17 -22.53
N LEU A 288 7.98 -6.19 -21.68
CA LEU A 288 8.81 -6.16 -20.47
C LEU A 288 10.29 -5.94 -20.75
N ASP A 289 10.77 -6.32 -21.93
CA ASP A 289 12.15 -6.14 -22.39
C ASP A 289 12.41 -4.81 -23.09
N ALA A 290 11.39 -3.97 -23.24
CA ALA A 290 11.52 -2.66 -23.85
C ALA A 290 12.44 -1.74 -23.03
N THR A 291 13.21 -0.91 -23.73
CA THR A 291 14.08 0.13 -23.15
C THR A 291 13.33 1.44 -22.87
N GLY A 292 12.05 1.52 -23.26
CA GLY A 292 11.16 2.63 -23.01
C GLY A 292 9.72 2.26 -23.35
N PHE A 293 8.79 3.02 -22.76
CA PHE A 293 7.36 2.82 -22.85
C PHE A 293 6.65 4.07 -23.35
N SER A 294 5.45 3.87 -23.88
CA SER A 294 4.50 4.94 -24.17
C SER A 294 3.37 4.90 -23.14
N ALA A 295 2.90 6.09 -22.74
CA ALA A 295 1.67 6.21 -21.96
C ALA A 295 0.56 6.87 -22.80
N SER A 296 -0.63 6.30 -22.75
CA SER A 296 -1.85 6.93 -23.28
C SER A 296 -2.62 7.56 -22.12
N GLN A 297 -3.11 8.78 -22.30
CA GLN A 297 -3.91 9.46 -21.29
C GLN A 297 -5.41 9.25 -21.54
N ARG A 298 -6.18 9.01 -20.48
CA ARG A 298 -7.63 8.96 -20.55
C ARG A 298 -8.22 10.35 -20.79
N PRO A 299 -9.31 10.49 -21.57
CA PRO A 299 -9.97 11.77 -21.78
C PRO A 299 -10.53 12.41 -20.51
N ASP A 300 -10.93 11.60 -19.52
CA ASP A 300 -11.51 12.07 -18.27
C ASP A 300 -10.45 12.42 -17.20
N HIS A 301 -9.17 12.15 -17.47
CA HIS A 301 -8.06 12.34 -16.53
C HIS A 301 -8.29 11.75 -15.13
N ALA A 302 -9.15 10.73 -15.02
CA ALA A 302 -9.49 10.14 -13.73
C ALA A 302 -8.24 9.54 -13.07
N ALA A 303 -7.95 9.95 -11.83
CA ALA A 303 -6.77 9.47 -11.11
C ALA A 303 -6.84 7.96 -10.86
N LEU A 304 -6.01 7.21 -11.57
CA LEU A 304 -5.97 5.76 -11.49
C LEU A 304 -5.10 5.31 -10.32
N THR A 305 -5.55 4.26 -9.66
CA THR A 305 -4.97 3.75 -8.41
C THR A 305 -4.52 2.31 -8.54
N ALA A 306 -5.22 1.49 -9.33
CA ALA A 306 -4.85 0.10 -9.57
C ALA A 306 -5.26 -0.36 -10.97
N VAL A 307 -4.58 -1.40 -11.46
CA VAL A 307 -4.88 -2.08 -12.71
C VAL A 307 -4.85 -3.58 -12.52
N VAL A 308 -5.82 -4.28 -13.10
CA VAL A 308 -5.81 -5.75 -13.20
C VAL A 308 -5.95 -6.14 -14.66
N VAL A 309 -5.25 -7.19 -15.07
CA VAL A 309 -5.27 -7.69 -16.45
C VAL A 309 -5.86 -9.11 -16.44
N PRO A 310 -7.15 -9.28 -16.76
CA PRO A 310 -7.77 -10.59 -16.90
C PRO A 310 -7.20 -11.38 -18.09
N LYS A 311 -7.62 -12.64 -18.21
CA LYS A 311 -7.13 -13.56 -19.26
C LYS A 311 -7.42 -13.13 -20.69
N ASP A 312 -8.41 -12.28 -20.91
CA ASP A 312 -8.72 -11.71 -22.22
C ASP A 312 -7.74 -10.58 -22.62
N GLY A 313 -6.84 -10.19 -21.71
CA GLY A 313 -5.78 -9.21 -21.94
C GLY A 313 -6.25 -7.75 -21.89
N VAL A 314 -7.53 -7.48 -21.61
CA VAL A 314 -8.05 -6.11 -21.57
C VAL A 314 -7.89 -5.56 -20.14
N PRO A 315 -7.04 -4.54 -19.91
CA PRO A 315 -6.81 -4.01 -18.57
C PRO A 315 -8.08 -3.36 -18.02
N LEU A 316 -8.44 -3.73 -16.79
CA LEU A 316 -9.48 -3.09 -16.01
C LEU A 316 -8.86 -2.12 -15.02
N LEU A 317 -9.43 -0.93 -14.95
CA LEU A 317 -8.84 0.23 -14.26
C LEU A 317 -9.68 0.61 -13.05
N PHE A 318 -9.01 0.92 -11.95
CA PHE A 318 -9.61 1.38 -10.71
C PHE A 318 -9.07 2.78 -10.39
N SER A 319 -9.89 3.57 -9.70
CA SER A 319 -9.61 4.98 -9.46
C SER A 319 -10.05 5.45 -8.08
N LYS A 320 -9.73 6.72 -7.79
CA LYS A 320 -10.29 7.45 -6.64
C LYS A 320 -11.82 7.55 -6.65
N ASN A 321 -12.44 7.35 -7.80
CA ASN A 321 -13.90 7.42 -7.99
C ASN A 321 -14.52 6.03 -8.20
N GLY A 322 -13.75 4.96 -7.90
CA GLY A 322 -14.19 3.57 -8.01
C GLY A 322 -13.80 2.85 -9.30
N ALA A 323 -14.53 1.78 -9.62
CA ALA A 323 -14.24 0.88 -10.74
C ALA A 323 -14.66 1.50 -12.08
N LEU A 324 -13.74 1.53 -13.06
CA LEU A 324 -13.99 2.10 -14.38
C LEU A 324 -14.42 1.00 -15.36
N THR A 325 -15.73 0.78 -15.47
CA THR A 325 -16.31 -0.18 -16.43
C THR A 325 -16.24 0.36 -17.86
N ALA A 326 -15.86 -0.48 -18.83
CA ALA A 326 -15.91 -0.15 -20.25
C ALA A 326 -17.36 0.21 -20.65
N GLY A 327 -17.61 1.51 -20.91
CA GLY A 327 -18.95 2.04 -21.18
C GLY A 327 -19.38 3.18 -20.25
N ARG A 328 -18.69 3.40 -19.12
CA ARG A 328 -18.79 4.66 -18.35
C ARG A 328 -17.83 5.71 -18.93
N ALA A 329 -17.95 5.98 -20.23
CA ALA A 329 -17.67 7.33 -20.71
C ALA A 329 -18.93 8.12 -20.40
N ARG A 330 -18.91 8.99 -19.40
CA ARG A 330 -19.96 9.99 -19.28
C ARG A 330 -19.36 11.37 -19.03
N PRO A 331 -19.99 12.38 -19.65
CA PRO A 331 -19.43 13.71 -19.93
C PRO A 331 -19.08 14.51 -18.68
#